data_AF-A0A932YYH1-F1
#
_entry.id   AF-A0A932YYH1-F1
#
_cell.length_a   1.000
_cell.length_b   1.000
_cell.length_c   1.000
_cell.angle_alpha   90.00
_cell.angle_beta   90.00
_cell.angle_gamma   90.00
#
_symmetry.space_group_name_H-M   'P 1'
#
loop_
_entity.id
_entity.type
_entity.pdbx_description
1 polymer ?
#
loop_
_entity_poly.entity_id
_entity_poly.type
_entity_poly.pdbx_seq_one_letter_code
_entity_poly.pdbx_strand_id
1 'polypeptide(L)'
;MVQQVSLNDRMRNVLLAAATEMMRQQGEKGAGRRRVKDDDIEGLLETQFRISCLGPLAGIEFRAEVETDLGKGKVKFIVDALLTDDLKRGQWVDVTDHLRKAEAAVNN
;
A
#
# COMPACT_ATOMS: atom_id res chain seq x y z
N MET A 1 1.71 -13.79 14.82
CA MET A 1 2.67 -13.75 13.69
C MET A 1 1.96 -13.09 12.51
N VAL A 2 2.47 -11.97 12.01
CA VAL A 2 1.96 -11.35 10.77
C VAL A 2 2.60 -12.09 9.60
N GLN A 3 1.84 -12.89 8.86
CA GLN A 3 2.35 -13.49 7.62
C GLN A 3 2.41 -12.41 6.54
N GLN A 4 3.59 -12.22 5.97
CA GLN A 4 3.75 -11.47 4.73
C GLN A 4 3.34 -12.37 3.58
N VAL A 5 2.48 -11.84 2.71
CA VAL A 5 2.09 -12.52 1.48
C VAL A 5 2.91 -11.97 0.32
N SER A 6 3.48 -12.86 -0.48
CA SER A 6 4.16 -12.45 -1.71
C SER A 6 3.12 -12.12 -2.76
N LEU A 7 3.10 -10.88 -3.25
CA LEU A 7 2.20 -10.45 -4.31
C LEU A 7 2.90 -10.48 -5.66
N ASN A 8 2.19 -10.95 -6.70
CA ASN A 8 2.63 -10.78 -8.08
C ASN A 8 2.35 -9.35 -8.58
N ASP A 9 2.89 -8.99 -9.74
CA ASP A 9 2.78 -7.62 -10.26
C ASP A 9 1.34 -7.21 -10.57
N ARG A 10 0.47 -8.15 -10.99
CA ARG A 10 -0.96 -7.86 -11.20
C ARG A 10 -1.63 -7.46 -9.89
N MET A 11 -1.45 -8.23 -8.83
CA MET A 11 -2.00 -7.96 -7.49
C MET A 11 -1.51 -6.62 -6.93
N ARG A 12 -0.21 -6.32 -7.12
CA ARG A 12 0.38 -5.02 -6.74
C ARG A 12 -0.27 -3.86 -7.49
N ASN A 13 -0.49 -4.00 -8.80
CA ASN A 13 -1.15 -2.97 -9.62
C ASN A 13 -2.60 -2.72 -9.19
N VAL A 14 -3.34 -3.77 -8.81
CA VAL A 14 -4.70 -3.63 -8.27
C VAL A 14 -4.71 -2.80 -6.98
N LEU A 15 -3.81 -3.10 -6.03
CA LEU A 15 -3.69 -2.34 -4.79
C LEU A 15 -3.26 -0.89 -5.03
N LEU A 16 -2.34 -0.66 -5.97
CA LEU A 16 -1.87 0.68 -6.33
C LEU A 16 -2.97 1.52 -6.99
N ALA A 17 -3.75 0.93 -7.90
CA ALA A 17 -4.89 1.59 -8.52
C ALA A 17 -5.93 2.00 -7.47
N ALA A 18 -6.27 1.07 -6.56
CA ALA A 18 -7.20 1.35 -5.46
C ALA A 18 -6.69 2.47 -4.54
N ALA A 19 -5.41 2.45 -4.17
CA ALA A 19 -4.77 3.49 -3.34
C ALA A 19 -4.82 4.85 -4.03
N THR A 20 -4.51 4.90 -5.32
CA THR A 20 -4.50 6.14 -6.09
C THR A 20 -5.91 6.74 -6.22
N GLU A 21 -6.90 5.90 -6.46
CA GLU A 21 -8.30 6.34 -6.46
C GLU A 21 -8.74 6.84 -5.07
N MET A 22 -8.30 6.21 -3.98
CA MET A 22 -8.56 6.70 -2.62
C MET A 22 -7.95 8.09 -2.40
N MET A 23 -6.74 8.35 -2.91
CA MET A 23 -6.10 9.66 -2.82
C MET A 23 -6.87 10.73 -3.60
N ARG A 24 -7.36 10.40 -4.82
CA ARG A 24 -8.18 11.32 -5.63
C ARG A 24 -9.50 11.71 -4.97
N GLN A 25 -10.09 10.81 -4.18
CA GLN A 25 -11.38 11.03 -3.51
C GLN A 25 -11.25 11.59 -2.09
N GLN A 26 -10.02 11.93 -1.67
CA GLN A 26 -9.76 12.51 -0.36
C GLN A 26 -10.48 13.87 -0.25
N GLY A 27 -11.43 13.98 0.70
CA GLY A 27 -12.19 15.21 0.96
C GLY A 27 -13.69 15.13 0.67
N GLU A 28 -14.14 14.27 -0.25
CA GLU A 28 -15.58 14.16 -0.58
C GLU A 28 -16.26 12.96 0.09
N LYS A 29 -15.59 11.79 0.21
CA LYS A 29 -16.17 10.55 0.76
C LYS A 29 -15.18 9.57 1.43
N GLY A 30 -13.89 9.90 1.51
CA GLY A 30 -12.84 8.93 1.84
C GLY A 30 -12.75 8.54 3.31
N ALA A 31 -13.30 7.38 3.69
CA ALA A 31 -13.22 6.82 5.05
C ALA A 31 -11.82 6.29 5.44
N GLY A 32 -10.77 6.61 4.68
CA GLY A 32 -9.43 6.02 4.85
C GLY A 32 -9.41 4.51 4.66
N ARG A 33 -10.49 3.90 4.15
CA ARG A 33 -10.67 2.47 4.01
C ARG A 33 -11.41 2.15 2.73
N ARG A 34 -10.99 1.09 2.04
CA ARG A 34 -11.59 0.63 0.79
C ARG A 34 -11.45 -0.88 0.65
N ARG A 35 -12.55 -1.56 0.32
CA ARG A 35 -12.49 -2.97 -0.07
C ARG A 35 -11.91 -3.09 -1.48
N VAL A 36 -11.00 -4.03 -1.65
CA VAL A 36 -10.39 -4.40 -2.94
C VAL A 36 -10.85 -5.82 -3.26
N LYS A 37 -11.31 -6.02 -4.49
CA LYS A 37 -11.67 -7.35 -5.01
C LYS A 37 -11.37 -7.41 -6.49
N ASP A 38 -10.52 -8.36 -6.87
CA ASP A 38 -10.19 -8.78 -8.22
C ASP A 38 -10.21 -10.32 -8.25
N ASP A 39 -10.05 -10.92 -9.43
CA ASP A 39 -10.07 -12.39 -9.57
C ASP A 39 -9.01 -13.09 -8.71
N ASP A 40 -7.84 -12.45 -8.56
CA ASP A 40 -6.66 -13.04 -7.90
C ASP A 40 -6.41 -12.50 -6.47
N ILE A 41 -7.15 -11.46 -6.04
CA ILE A 41 -6.92 -10.80 -4.76
C ILE A 41 -8.21 -10.22 -4.17
N GLU A 42 -8.49 -10.55 -2.92
CA GLU A 42 -9.55 -9.92 -2.13
C GLU A 42 -8.99 -9.35 -0.83
N GLY A 43 -9.40 -8.16 -0.43
CA GLY A 43 -8.87 -7.57 0.78
C GLY A 43 -9.44 -6.22 1.18
N LEU A 44 -8.87 -5.68 2.24
CA LEU A 44 -9.16 -4.34 2.75
C LEU A 44 -7.91 -3.48 2.70
N LEU A 45 -8.01 -2.36 1.99
CA LEU A 45 -7.00 -1.34 1.90
C LEU A 45 -7.34 -0.19 2.86
N GLU A 46 -6.35 0.25 3.63
CA GLU A 46 -6.49 1.31 4.64
C GLU A 46 -5.37 2.34 4.53
N THR A 47 -5.68 3.59 4.83
CA THR A 47 -4.73 4.72 4.94
C THR A 47 -5.27 5.79 5.88
N GLN A 48 -4.35 6.56 6.47
CA GLN A 48 -4.68 7.76 7.25
C GLN A 48 -4.51 9.05 6.43
N PHE A 49 -4.12 8.96 5.15
CA PHE A 49 -3.79 10.10 4.29
C PHE A 49 -2.77 11.07 4.90
N ARG A 50 -1.81 10.53 5.65
CA ARG A 50 -0.69 11.30 6.19
C ARG A 50 0.54 11.01 5.35
N ILE A 51 1.29 12.07 5.04
CA ILE A 51 2.61 11.94 4.43
C ILE A 51 3.51 11.23 5.45
N SER A 52 4.13 10.15 5.00
CA SER A 52 5.09 9.34 5.73
C SER A 52 6.39 9.29 4.93
N CYS A 53 7.51 9.35 5.63
CA CYS A 53 8.83 9.21 5.05
C CYS A 53 9.40 7.85 5.45
N LEU A 54 9.87 7.07 4.48
CA LEU A 54 10.54 5.82 4.72
C LEU A 54 11.85 5.76 3.95
N GLY A 55 12.94 6.06 4.64
CA GLY A 55 14.25 6.23 4.01
C GLY A 55 14.22 7.38 2.99
N PRO A 56 14.61 7.17 1.72
CA PRO A 56 14.60 8.22 0.69
C PRO A 56 13.22 8.47 0.07
N LEU A 57 12.18 7.71 0.46
CA LEU A 57 10.84 7.80 -0.11
C LEU A 57 9.95 8.67 0.77
N ALA A 58 9.23 9.61 0.17
CA ALA A 58 8.18 10.39 0.82
C ALA A 58 6.86 10.18 0.07
N GLY A 59 5.79 9.83 0.79
CA GLY A 59 4.49 9.57 0.17
C GLY A 59 3.41 9.23 1.19
N ILE A 60 2.25 8.79 0.73
CA ILE A 60 1.16 8.34 1.60
C ILE A 60 1.32 6.85 1.87
N GLU A 61 1.32 6.48 3.15
CA GLU A 61 1.36 5.07 3.57
C GLU A 61 -0.01 4.40 3.39
N PHE A 62 0.01 3.21 2.80
CA PHE A 62 -1.14 2.32 2.68
C PHE A 62 -0.85 0.98 3.36
N ARG A 63 -1.90 0.40 3.95
CA ARG A 63 -1.88 -0.92 4.57
C ARG A 63 -2.98 -1.74 3.95
N ALA A 64 -2.65 -2.93 3.46
CA ALA A 64 -3.61 -3.85 2.90
C ALA A 64 -3.60 -5.16 3.69
N GLU A 65 -4.76 -5.65 4.09
CA GLU A 65 -4.95 -7.02 4.52
C GLU A 65 -5.62 -7.78 3.37
N VAL A 66 -4.93 -8.77 2.82
CA VAL A 66 -5.31 -9.40 1.56
C VAL A 66 -5.26 -10.92 1.65
N GLU A 67 -6.16 -11.54 0.92
CA GLU A 67 -6.29 -12.96 0.69
C GLU A 67 -6.11 -13.21 -0.81
N THR A 68 -5.20 -14.13 -1.12
CA THR A 68 -4.83 -14.54 -2.47
C THR A 68 -4.71 -16.07 -2.49
N ASP A 69 -4.63 -16.66 -3.67
CA ASP A 69 -4.34 -18.09 -3.83
C ASP A 69 -2.95 -18.48 -3.27
N LEU A 70 -2.04 -17.51 -3.11
CA LEU A 70 -0.71 -17.69 -2.53
C LEU A 70 -0.71 -17.62 -0.99
N GLY A 71 -1.84 -17.23 -0.39
CA GLY A 71 -2.01 -17.12 1.05
C GLY A 71 -2.67 -15.80 1.48
N LYS A 72 -2.86 -15.67 2.80
CA LYS A 72 -3.37 -14.46 3.45
C LYS A 72 -2.24 -13.72 4.13
N GLY A 73 -2.23 -12.40 4.01
CA GLY A 73 -1.21 -11.60 4.67
C GLY A 73 -1.50 -10.12 4.70
N LYS A 74 -0.57 -9.40 5.34
CA LYS A 74 -0.60 -7.94 5.42
C LYS A 74 0.54 -7.37 4.58
N VAL A 75 0.23 -6.33 3.83
CA VAL A 75 1.18 -5.61 2.97
C VAL A 75 1.15 -4.14 3.34
N LYS A 76 2.32 -3.51 3.36
CA LYS A 76 2.46 -2.07 3.55
C LYS A 76 3.26 -1.51 2.38
N PHE A 77 2.78 -0.44 1.79
CA PHE A 77 3.42 0.21 0.66
C PHE A 77 3.22 1.73 0.74
N ILE A 78 4.06 2.46 0.01
CA ILE A 78 4.01 3.92 -0.06
C ILE A 78 3.68 4.33 -1.48
N VAL A 79 2.73 5.25 -1.62
CA VAL A 79 2.40 5.88 -2.89
C VAL A 79 2.87 7.32 -2.84
N ASP A 80 3.70 7.73 -3.80
CA ASP A 80 4.19 9.11 -3.89
C ASP A 80 3.01 10.08 -4.03
N ALA A 81 2.97 11.09 -3.15
CA ALA A 81 1.92 12.10 -3.14
C ALA A 81 2.05 13.11 -4.30
N LEU A 82 3.25 13.28 -4.85
CA LEU A 82 3.55 14.22 -5.92
C LEU A 82 3.26 13.67 -7.33
N LEU A 83 3.09 12.35 -7.47
CA LEU A 83 2.75 11.70 -8.74
C LEU A 83 1.23 11.64 -9.03
N THR A 84 0.43 12.39 -8.26
CA THR A 84 -1.03 12.33 -8.31
C THR A 84 -1.65 12.93 -9.58
N ASP A 85 -0.92 13.79 -10.31
CA ASP A 85 -1.35 14.34 -11.61
C ASP A 85 -0.99 13.44 -12.81
N ASP A 86 0.08 12.63 -12.73
CA ASP A 86 0.58 11.79 -13.83
C ASP A 86 0.40 10.29 -13.54
N LEU A 87 -0.87 9.86 -13.54
CA LEU A 87 -1.31 8.50 -13.21
C LEU A 87 -0.83 7.37 -14.15
N LYS A 88 0.15 7.62 -15.03
CA LYS A 88 0.67 6.61 -15.95
C LYS A 88 1.91 5.86 -15.42
N ARG A 89 2.49 6.27 -14.29
CA ARG A 89 3.77 5.72 -13.80
C ARG A 89 3.89 5.64 -12.27
N GLY A 90 2.83 5.24 -11.57
CA GLY A 90 2.99 4.88 -10.15
C GLY A 90 3.94 3.70 -10.03
N GLN A 91 5.17 3.93 -9.59
CA GLN A 91 6.14 2.86 -9.36
C GLN A 91 5.79 2.17 -8.04
N TRP A 92 5.46 0.88 -8.08
CA TRP A 92 5.30 0.09 -6.85
C TRP A 92 6.67 -0.02 -6.18
N VAL A 93 6.82 0.57 -4.99
CA VAL A 93 8.02 0.37 -4.17
C VAL A 93 7.67 -0.51 -2.99
N ASP A 94 8.16 -1.75 -3.04
CA ASP A 94 8.07 -2.68 -1.92
C ASP A 94 9.06 -2.25 -0.84
N VAL A 95 8.52 -1.73 0.26
CA VAL A 95 9.32 -1.19 1.36
C VAL A 95 9.39 -2.11 2.57
N THR A 96 8.93 -3.34 2.41
CA THR A 96 8.79 -4.32 3.49
C THR A 96 10.11 -4.58 4.23
N ASP A 97 11.20 -4.76 3.51
CA ASP A 97 12.52 -4.98 4.11
C ASP A 97 13.13 -3.71 4.75
N HIS A 98 12.78 -2.53 4.24
CA HIS A 98 13.26 -1.26 4.77
C HIS A 98 12.63 -0.97 6.14
N LEU A 99 11.35 -1.29 6.29
CA LEU A 99 10.64 -1.24 7.57
C LEU A 99 11.22 -2.20 8.59
N ARG A 100 11.51 -3.45 8.19
CA ARG A 100 12.10 -4.44 9.10
C ARG A 100 13.45 -3.99 9.66
N LYS A 101 14.29 -3.37 8.82
CA LYS A 101 15.57 -2.80 9.25
C LYS A 101 15.39 -1.59 10.16
N ALA A 102 14.42 -0.71 9.86
CA ALA A 102 14.12 0.44 10.70
C ALA A 102 13.56 0.04 12.08
N GLU A 103 12.63 -0.92 12.13
CA GLU A 103 12.07 -1.45 13.38
C GLU A 103 13.10 -2.22 14.22
N ALA A 104 14.05 -2.91 13.58
CA ALA A 104 15.18 -3.54 14.28
C ALA A 104 16.19 -2.52 14.82
N ALA A 105 16.35 -1.36 14.17
CA ALA A 105 17.26 -0.30 14.60
C ALA A 105 16.69 0.58 15.73
N VAL A 106 15.37 0.63 15.90
CA VAL A 106 14.71 1.38 16.98
C VAL A 106 14.61 0.56 18.28
N ASN A 107 14.72 -0.77 18.20
CA ASN A 107 14.64 -1.68 19.34
C ASN A 107 16.01 -2.17 19.86
N ASN A 108 17.11 -1.51 19.47
CA ASN A 108 18.48 -1.77 19.90
C ASN A 108 19.09 -0.46 20.45
#